data_AF-A0A842TUJ6-F1
#
_entry.id   AF-A0A842TUJ6-F1
#
_cell.length_a   1.000
_cell.length_b   1.000
_cell.length_c   1.000
_cell.angle_alpha   90.00
_cell.angle_beta   90.00
_cell.angle_gamma   90.00
#
_symmetry.space_group_name_H-M   'P 1'
#
loop_
_entity.id
_entity.type
_entity.pdbx_description
1 polymer ?
#
loop_
_entity_poly.entity_id
_entity_poly.type
_entity_poly.pdbx_seq_one_letter_code
_entity_poly.pdbx_strand_id
1 'polypeptide(L)'
;MVAVNLTNTTMQATPAAKIADLTLSRLVELIRAPVDHSELLWIVIPLAATLVLMELYFGRYKEEELGWNTAVGNSMILIFVAMDLFRHLWEHTIDPNILNILLTHTTKTILILFLALGSLWLLIADFFHFLPKSIAFMLSSSIPIKVIAYVTIVLVYTNIPFDWGTLAASVALFAILFVIFKLIQFFIPISIRER
;
A
#
# COMPACT_ATOMS: atom_id res chain seq x y z
N MET A 1 58.49 7.95 -23.93
CA MET A 1 57.06 8.31 -23.90
C MET A 1 56.39 7.43 -22.85
N VAL A 2 56.04 8.00 -21.70
CA VAL A 2 55.34 7.29 -20.62
C VAL A 2 53.86 7.59 -20.78
N ALA A 3 53.06 6.57 -21.07
CA ALA A 3 51.61 6.69 -21.14
C ALA A 3 51.06 6.84 -19.72
N VAL A 4 50.49 8.00 -19.42
CA VAL A 4 49.76 8.25 -18.18
C VAL A 4 48.42 7.53 -18.28
N ASN A 5 48.29 6.40 -17.59
CA ASN A 5 46.99 5.75 -17.39
C ASN A 5 46.17 6.62 -16.42
N LEU A 6 45.28 7.44 -16.98
CA LEU A 6 44.20 8.08 -16.25
C LEU A 6 43.22 6.97 -15.82
N THR A 7 43.47 6.38 -14.67
CA THR A 7 42.49 5.51 -14.02
C THR A 7 41.29 6.37 -13.66
N ASN A 8 40.19 6.18 -14.39
CA ASN A 8 38.87 6.69 -14.04
C ASN A 8 38.49 6.19 -12.65
N THR A 9 38.83 6.96 -11.62
CA THR A 9 38.21 6.88 -10.30
C THR A 9 36.77 7.39 -10.43
N THR A 10 35.89 6.58 -10.99
CA THR A 10 34.47 6.72 -10.71
C THR A 10 34.32 6.53 -9.21
N MET A 11 34.01 7.61 -8.49
CA MET A 11 33.75 7.54 -7.06
C MET A 11 32.62 6.53 -6.87
N GLN A 12 32.96 5.33 -6.38
CA GLN A 12 31.96 4.32 -6.07
C GLN A 12 31.05 4.93 -5.01
N ALA A 13 29.79 5.17 -5.37
CA ALA A 13 28.79 5.64 -4.43
C ALA A 13 28.77 4.72 -3.21
N THR A 14 28.70 5.33 -2.02
CA THR A 14 28.65 4.58 -0.77
C THR A 14 27.44 3.64 -0.76
N PRO A 15 27.48 2.52 -0.04
CA PRO A 15 26.34 1.61 0.05
C PRO A 15 25.03 2.31 0.46
N ALA A 16 25.12 3.31 1.34
CA ALA A 16 23.98 4.12 1.76
C ALA A 16 23.37 4.96 0.62
N ALA A 17 24.22 5.59 -0.21
CA ALA A 17 23.75 6.35 -1.37
C ALA A 17 23.02 5.44 -2.37
N LYS A 18 23.55 4.23 -2.63
CA LYS A 18 22.89 3.26 -3.51
C LYS A 18 21.51 2.81 -2.99
N ILE A 19 21.37 2.61 -1.68
CA ILE A 19 20.07 2.26 -1.08
C ILE A 19 19.10 3.44 -1.22
N ALA A 20 19.54 4.67 -0.93
CA ALA A 20 18.71 5.85 -1.06
C ALA A 20 18.23 6.07 -2.50
N ASP A 21 19.12 5.91 -3.48
CA ASP A 21 18.79 6.02 -4.90
C ASP A 21 17.77 4.95 -5.32
N LEU A 22 17.96 3.70 -4.87
CA LEU A 22 17.02 2.61 -5.15
C LEU A 22 15.66 2.88 -4.51
N THR A 23 15.62 3.29 -3.23
CA THR A 23 14.37 3.61 -2.53
C THR A 23 13.63 4.76 -3.21
N LEU A 24 14.35 5.81 -3.63
CA LEU A 24 13.74 6.94 -4.34
C LEU A 24 13.19 6.50 -5.70
N SER A 25 13.95 5.71 -6.46
CA SER A 25 13.49 5.16 -7.74
C SER A 25 12.20 4.35 -7.56
N ARG A 26 12.19 3.44 -6.58
CA ARG A 26 11.00 2.62 -6.25
C ARG A 26 9.83 3.47 -5.79
N LEU A 27 10.07 4.51 -5.00
CA LEU A 27 9.02 5.43 -4.56
C LEU A 27 8.37 6.15 -5.75
N VAL A 28 9.19 6.63 -6.69
CA VAL A 28 8.68 7.28 -7.91
C VAL A 28 7.89 6.28 -8.77
N GLU A 29 8.40 5.06 -8.94
CA GLU A 29 7.67 3.98 -9.64
C GLU A 29 6.32 3.69 -8.97
N LEU A 30 6.29 3.57 -7.64
CA LEU A 30 5.05 3.36 -6.88
C LEU A 30 4.06 4.50 -7.08
N ILE A 31 4.50 5.77 -7.08
CA ILE A 31 3.62 6.94 -7.23
C ILE A 31 3.11 7.07 -8.68
N ARG A 32 3.95 6.77 -9.68
CA ARG A 32 3.62 6.92 -11.09
C ARG A 32 2.84 5.73 -11.66
N ALA A 33 2.86 4.57 -10.99
CA ALA A 33 2.21 3.36 -11.47
C ALA A 33 0.76 3.57 -11.98
N PRO A 34 -0.15 4.29 -11.29
CA PRO A 34 -1.51 4.49 -11.79
C PRO A 34 -1.61 5.33 -13.08
N VAL A 35 -0.60 6.16 -13.36
CA VAL A 35 -0.49 6.95 -14.59
C VAL A 35 0.08 6.10 -15.72
N ASP A 36 1.11 5.31 -15.41
CA ASP A 36 1.79 4.46 -16.39
C ASP A 36 0.97 3.19 -16.73
N HIS A 37 0.08 2.78 -15.82
CA HIS A 37 -0.81 1.62 -15.90
C HIS A 37 -2.26 2.04 -15.61
N SER A 38 -2.92 2.66 -16.59
CA SER A 38 -4.24 3.29 -16.43
C SER A 38 -5.35 2.34 -15.96
N GLU A 39 -5.21 1.04 -16.19
CA GLU A 39 -6.10 -0.01 -15.69
C GLU A 39 -6.18 -0.04 -14.15
N LEU A 40 -5.12 0.41 -13.47
CA LEU A 40 -5.09 0.54 -12.00
C LEU A 40 -6.11 1.54 -11.47
N LEU A 41 -6.47 2.55 -12.25
CA LEU A 41 -7.32 3.65 -11.81
C LEU A 41 -8.70 3.16 -11.35
N TRP A 42 -9.20 2.06 -11.91
CA TRP A 42 -10.49 1.47 -11.54
C TRP A 42 -10.55 1.03 -10.08
N ILE A 43 -9.41 0.65 -9.50
CA ILE A 43 -9.32 0.18 -8.11
C ILE A 43 -8.73 1.27 -7.22
N VAL A 44 -7.71 1.98 -7.73
CA VAL A 44 -7.00 3.02 -6.99
C VAL A 44 -7.87 4.24 -6.71
N ILE A 45 -8.72 4.68 -7.65
CA ILE A 45 -9.57 5.86 -7.44
C ILE A 45 -10.58 5.64 -6.30
N PRO A 46 -11.38 4.56 -6.27
CA PRO A 46 -12.26 4.30 -5.12
C PRO A 46 -11.49 4.16 -3.80
N LEU A 47 -10.32 3.50 -3.83
CA LEU A 47 -9.47 3.33 -2.65
C LEU A 47 -8.98 4.68 -2.11
N ALA A 48 -8.48 5.55 -2.99
CA ALA A 48 -8.03 6.90 -2.64
C ALA A 48 -9.19 7.78 -2.16
N ALA A 49 -10.35 7.70 -2.81
CA ALA A 49 -11.54 8.44 -2.40
C ALA A 49 -11.97 8.05 -0.99
N THR A 50 -12.04 6.74 -0.67
CA THR A 50 -12.38 6.30 0.69
C THR A 50 -11.33 6.72 1.71
N LEU A 51 -10.04 6.67 1.36
CA LEU A 51 -8.97 7.18 2.24
C LEU A 51 -9.17 8.66 2.56
N VAL A 52 -9.31 9.50 1.53
CA VAL A 52 -9.50 10.95 1.69
C VAL A 52 -10.75 11.25 2.50
N LEU A 53 -11.90 10.66 2.16
CA LEU A 53 -13.16 10.91 2.87
C LEU A 53 -13.06 10.52 4.35
N MET A 54 -12.47 9.37 4.67
CA MET A 54 -12.32 8.93 6.06
C MET A 54 -11.37 9.83 6.86
N GLU A 55 -10.24 10.25 6.27
CA GLU A 55 -9.29 11.13 6.94
C GLU A 55 -9.83 12.56 7.15
N LEU A 56 -10.63 13.06 6.20
CA LEU A 56 -11.33 14.34 6.35
C LEU A 56 -12.43 14.23 7.42
N TYR A 57 -13.17 13.12 7.45
CA TYR A 57 -14.22 12.86 8.44
C TYR A 57 -13.65 12.88 9.87
N PHE A 58 -12.65 12.04 10.18
CA PHE A 58 -12.04 12.00 11.51
C PHE A 58 -11.25 13.28 11.83
N GLY A 59 -10.76 13.99 10.80
CA GLY A 59 -10.18 15.32 10.97
C GLY A 59 -11.18 16.35 11.51
N ARG A 60 -12.41 16.32 11.02
CA ARG A 60 -13.51 17.21 11.44
C ARG A 60 -14.09 16.80 12.79
N TYR A 61 -14.32 15.51 13.00
CA TYR A 61 -14.97 14.95 14.18
C TYR A 61 -13.95 14.30 15.13
N LYS A 62 -13.06 15.11 15.72
CA LYS A 62 -11.93 14.61 16.55
C LYS A 62 -12.35 13.87 17.83
N GLU A 63 -13.59 14.06 18.29
CA GLU A 63 -14.15 13.34 19.45
C GLU A 63 -14.65 11.94 19.06
N GLU A 64 -14.82 11.66 17.77
CA GLU A 64 -15.18 10.33 17.29
C GLU A 64 -13.93 9.48 17.11
N GLU A 65 -13.93 8.32 17.75
CA GLU A 65 -12.89 7.32 17.58
C GLU A 65 -13.26 6.33 16.45
N LEU A 66 -12.24 5.68 15.88
CA LEU A 66 -12.48 4.55 14.99
C LEU A 66 -13.39 3.54 15.70
N GLY A 67 -14.50 3.13 15.08
CA GLY A 67 -15.37 2.10 15.62
C GLY A 67 -15.01 0.71 15.09
N TRP A 68 -15.42 -0.34 15.79
CA TRP A 68 -15.28 -1.73 15.30
C TRP A 68 -15.93 -1.95 13.93
N ASN A 69 -17.08 -1.30 13.67
CA ASN A 69 -17.72 -1.32 12.35
C ASN A 69 -16.81 -0.75 11.25
N THR A 70 -16.05 0.30 11.55
CA THR A 70 -15.09 0.91 10.61
C THR A 70 -13.88 0.01 10.41
N ALA A 71 -13.39 -0.63 11.48
CA ALA A 71 -12.29 -1.60 11.40
C ALA A 71 -12.66 -2.79 10.50
N VAL A 72 -13.82 -3.41 10.75
CA VAL A 72 -14.42 -4.47 9.91
C VAL A 72 -14.61 -4.01 8.46
N GLY A 73 -15.14 -2.80 8.25
CA GLY A 73 -15.29 -2.24 6.91
C GLY A 73 -13.95 -2.07 6.18
N ASN A 74 -12.90 -1.67 6.89
CA ASN A 74 -11.56 -1.54 6.34
C ASN A 74 -10.95 -2.90 5.99
N SER A 75 -11.14 -3.94 6.81
CA SER A 75 -10.67 -5.29 6.46
C SER A 75 -11.39 -5.86 5.23
N MET A 76 -12.69 -5.55 5.05
CA MET A 76 -13.43 -5.95 3.84
C MET A 76 -12.87 -5.34 2.56
N ILE A 77 -12.35 -4.10 2.61
CA ILE A 77 -11.69 -3.47 1.45
C ILE A 77 -10.50 -4.31 0.98
N LEU A 78 -9.67 -4.82 1.90
CA LEU A 78 -8.54 -5.68 1.53
C LEU A 78 -8.98 -7.00 0.90
N ILE A 79 -10.08 -7.58 1.36
CA ILE A 79 -10.65 -8.81 0.78
C ILE A 79 -11.07 -8.55 -0.67
N PHE A 80 -11.81 -7.45 -0.91
CA PHE A 80 -12.22 -7.10 -2.27
C PHE A 80 -11.03 -6.80 -3.18
N VAL A 81 -10.00 -6.13 -2.67
CA VAL A 81 -8.75 -5.94 -3.40
C VAL A 81 -8.10 -7.29 -3.72
N ALA A 82 -7.93 -8.18 -2.74
CA ALA A 82 -7.32 -9.49 -3.00
C ALA A 82 -8.09 -10.32 -4.03
N MET A 83 -9.43 -10.29 -3.99
CA MET A 83 -10.28 -10.92 -5.00
C MET A 83 -10.07 -10.32 -6.39
N ASP A 84 -10.00 -8.99 -6.49
CA ASP A 84 -9.75 -8.30 -7.76
C ASP A 84 -8.36 -8.64 -8.33
N LEU A 85 -7.32 -8.66 -7.48
CA LEU A 85 -5.97 -9.03 -7.89
C LEU A 85 -5.90 -10.48 -8.38
N PHE A 86 -6.63 -11.39 -7.74
CA PHE A 86 -6.73 -12.77 -8.22
C PHE A 86 -7.45 -12.86 -9.57
N ARG A 87 -8.56 -12.14 -9.73
CA ARG A 87 -9.28 -12.01 -11.02
C ARG A 87 -8.35 -11.47 -12.11
N HIS A 88 -7.54 -10.46 -11.81
CA HIS A 88 -6.57 -9.90 -12.76
C HIS A 88 -5.58 -10.97 -13.24
N LEU A 89 -4.99 -11.76 -12.33
CA LEU A 89 -4.10 -12.87 -12.73
C LEU A 89 -4.82 -13.93 -13.57
N TRP A 90 -6.08 -14.23 -13.23
CA TRP A 90 -6.91 -15.18 -13.97
C TRP A 90 -7.12 -14.72 -15.42
N GLU A 91 -7.47 -13.45 -15.64
CA GLU A 91 -7.72 -12.89 -16.97
C GLU A 91 -6.47 -12.77 -17.84
N HIS A 92 -5.28 -12.66 -17.24
CA HIS A 92 -4.00 -12.50 -17.96
C HIS A 92 -3.20 -13.80 -18.08
N THR A 93 -3.78 -14.94 -17.72
CA THR A 93 -3.18 -16.27 -17.90
C THR A 93 -3.82 -16.96 -19.11
N ILE A 94 -2.98 -17.42 -20.07
CA ILE A 94 -3.45 -18.00 -21.36
C ILE A 94 -4.38 -19.21 -21.17
N ASP A 95 -4.06 -20.09 -20.22
CA ASP A 95 -4.88 -21.23 -19.84
C ASP A 95 -5.15 -21.16 -18.32
N PRO A 96 -6.19 -20.43 -17.90
CA PRO A 96 -6.37 -20.07 -16.51
C PRO A 96 -6.88 -21.27 -15.72
N ASN A 97 -5.95 -21.87 -14.98
CA ASN A 97 -6.24 -22.81 -13.92
C ASN A 97 -5.35 -22.49 -12.71
N ILE A 98 -5.78 -22.94 -11.53
CA ILE A 98 -5.13 -22.58 -10.26
C ILE A 98 -3.64 -22.96 -10.26
N LEU A 99 -3.31 -24.14 -10.78
CA LEU A 99 -1.93 -24.62 -10.83
C LEU A 99 -1.06 -23.78 -11.77
N ASN A 100 -1.57 -23.42 -12.94
CA ASN A 100 -0.86 -22.59 -13.90
C ASN A 100 -0.57 -21.20 -13.32
N ILE A 101 -1.57 -20.55 -12.72
CA ILE A 101 -1.39 -19.24 -12.06
C ILE A 101 -0.32 -19.30 -10.96
N LEU A 102 -0.37 -20.33 -10.11
CA LEU A 102 0.62 -20.54 -9.04
C LEU A 102 2.05 -20.69 -9.58
N LEU A 103 2.22 -21.39 -10.71
CA LEU A 103 3.53 -21.69 -11.29
C LEU A 103 4.07 -20.54 -12.16
N THR A 104 3.22 -19.84 -12.90
CA THR A 104 3.64 -18.74 -13.79
C THR A 104 3.80 -17.40 -13.07
N HIS A 105 2.99 -17.16 -12.03
CA HIS A 105 2.92 -15.89 -11.31
C HIS A 105 3.21 -16.04 -9.82
N THR A 106 4.10 -16.98 -9.44
CA THR A 106 4.35 -17.40 -8.05
C THR A 106 4.48 -16.24 -7.06
N THR A 107 5.32 -15.23 -7.35
CA THR A 107 5.51 -14.08 -6.44
C THR A 107 4.21 -13.28 -6.26
N LYS A 108 3.49 -12.99 -7.34
CA LYS A 108 2.23 -12.23 -7.31
C LYS A 108 1.14 -13.03 -6.58
N THR A 109 1.05 -14.33 -6.83
CA THR A 109 0.11 -15.22 -6.15
C THR A 109 0.37 -15.28 -4.65
N ILE A 110 1.63 -15.38 -4.21
CA ILE A 110 1.98 -15.37 -2.78
C ILE A 110 1.58 -14.04 -2.13
N LEU A 111 1.82 -12.91 -2.78
CA LEU A 111 1.40 -11.60 -2.28
C LEU A 111 -0.12 -11.50 -2.12
N ILE A 112 -0.88 -11.97 -3.12
CA ILE A 112 -2.35 -11.98 -3.08
C ILE A 112 -2.86 -12.91 -1.98
N LEU A 113 -2.27 -14.09 -1.82
CA LEU A 113 -2.63 -15.03 -0.76
C LEU A 113 -2.34 -14.45 0.63
N PHE A 114 -1.20 -13.79 0.81
CA PHE A 114 -0.87 -13.12 2.07
C PHE A 114 -1.88 -11.99 2.37
N LEU A 115 -2.24 -11.20 1.36
CA LEU A 115 -3.26 -10.15 1.49
C LEU A 115 -4.64 -10.75 1.83
N ALA A 116 -5.06 -11.81 1.14
CA ALA A 116 -6.35 -12.48 1.34
C ALA A 116 -6.45 -13.11 2.74
N LEU A 117 -5.44 -13.89 3.15
CA LEU A 117 -5.44 -14.54 4.46
C LEU A 117 -5.26 -13.52 5.59
N GLY A 118 -4.39 -12.53 5.42
CA GLY A 118 -4.20 -11.46 6.39
C GLY A 118 -5.46 -10.61 6.57
N SER A 119 -6.18 -10.30 5.49
CA SER A 119 -7.43 -9.55 5.56
C SER A 119 -8.59 -10.37 6.14
N LEU A 120 -8.68 -11.66 5.84
CA LEU A 120 -9.65 -12.55 6.48
C LEU A 120 -9.37 -12.68 7.98
N TRP A 121 -8.10 -12.80 8.37
CA TRP A 121 -7.71 -12.82 9.76
C TRP A 121 -8.07 -11.51 10.47
N LEU A 122 -7.77 -10.35 9.87
CA LEU A 122 -8.14 -9.04 10.41
C LEU A 122 -9.67 -8.90 10.54
N LEU A 123 -10.43 -9.33 9.54
CA LEU A 123 -11.90 -9.32 9.59
C LEU A 123 -12.42 -10.12 10.80
N ILE A 124 -11.91 -11.32 11.00
CA ILE A 124 -12.28 -12.18 12.13
C ILE A 124 -11.85 -11.52 13.44
N ALA A 125 -10.62 -10.97 13.51
CA ALA A 125 -10.09 -10.31 14.68
C ALA A 125 -10.93 -9.09 15.10
N ASP A 126 -11.35 -8.27 14.13
CA ASP A 126 -12.16 -7.08 14.36
C ASP A 126 -13.62 -7.44 14.68
N PHE A 127 -14.21 -8.43 13.98
CA PHE A 127 -15.59 -8.85 14.21
C PHE A 127 -15.81 -9.46 15.60
N PHE A 128 -14.87 -10.27 16.07
CA PHE A 128 -14.94 -10.91 17.40
C PHE A 128 -14.21 -10.12 18.49
N HIS A 129 -13.64 -8.96 18.17
CA HIS A 129 -12.86 -8.15 19.11
C HIS A 129 -11.71 -8.93 19.78
N PHE A 130 -11.02 -9.79 19.02
CA PHE A 130 -9.96 -10.67 19.54
C PHE A 130 -8.71 -9.90 20.03
N LEU A 131 -8.46 -8.71 19.46
CA LEU A 131 -7.30 -7.88 19.81
C LEU A 131 -7.69 -6.73 20.74
N PRO A 132 -6.77 -6.23 21.58
CA PRO A 132 -6.97 -4.98 22.29
C PRO A 132 -7.27 -3.83 21.32
N LYS A 133 -8.22 -2.98 21.70
CA LYS A 133 -8.73 -1.86 20.89
C LYS A 133 -7.62 -1.02 20.25
N SER A 134 -6.55 -0.70 20.98
CA SER A 134 -5.43 0.10 20.46
C SER A 134 -4.69 -0.57 19.31
N ILE A 135 -4.48 -1.89 19.38
CA ILE A 135 -3.77 -2.67 18.36
C ILE A 135 -4.69 -2.88 17.16
N ALA A 136 -5.93 -3.31 17.40
CA ALA A 136 -6.93 -3.50 16.36
C ALA A 136 -7.10 -2.24 15.52
N PHE A 137 -7.29 -1.09 16.18
CA PHE A 137 -7.56 0.16 15.48
C PHE A 137 -6.32 0.75 14.82
N MET A 138 -5.13 0.48 15.33
CA MET A 138 -3.89 0.82 14.63
C MET A 138 -3.78 0.04 13.31
N LEU A 139 -3.94 -1.28 13.35
CA LEU A 139 -3.81 -2.15 12.17
C LEU A 139 -4.94 -1.94 11.16
N SER A 140 -6.16 -1.75 11.64
CA SER A 140 -7.36 -1.58 10.82
C SER A 140 -7.74 -0.11 10.58
N SER A 141 -6.83 0.83 10.82
CA SER A 141 -7.05 2.24 10.48
C SER A 141 -7.01 2.47 8.96
N SER A 142 -7.54 3.61 8.49
CA SER A 142 -7.68 3.87 7.06
C SER A 142 -6.33 3.89 6.34
N ILE A 143 -5.34 4.63 6.85
CA ILE A 143 -4.04 4.79 6.16
C ILE A 143 -3.30 3.45 5.96
N PRO A 144 -3.00 2.63 6.99
CA PRO A 144 -2.27 1.37 6.80
C PRO A 144 -2.97 0.43 5.83
N ILE A 145 -4.29 0.27 5.98
CA ILE A 145 -5.10 -0.61 5.13
C ILE A 145 -5.03 -0.17 3.66
N LYS A 146 -5.24 1.12 3.38
CA LYS A 146 -5.23 1.61 1.99
C LYS A 146 -3.83 1.64 1.39
N VAL A 147 -2.78 1.87 2.19
CA VAL A 147 -1.40 1.78 1.71
C VAL A 147 -1.01 0.34 1.39
N ILE A 148 -1.33 -0.63 2.26
CA ILE A 148 -1.09 -2.05 2.00
C ILE A 148 -1.83 -2.51 0.74
N ALA A 149 -3.11 -2.13 0.60
CA ALA A 149 -3.89 -2.39 -0.61
C ALA A 149 -3.21 -1.80 -1.85
N TYR A 150 -2.90 -0.50 -1.83
CA TYR A 150 -2.30 0.22 -2.94
C TYR A 150 -0.97 -0.41 -3.39
N VAL A 151 -0.06 -0.66 -2.45
CA VAL A 151 1.25 -1.26 -2.75
C VAL A 151 1.07 -2.64 -3.36
N THR A 152 0.18 -3.47 -2.81
CA THR A 152 -0.06 -4.81 -3.36
C THR A 152 -0.67 -4.75 -4.76
N ILE A 153 -1.61 -3.82 -4.99
CA ILE A 153 -2.19 -3.55 -6.31
C ILE A 153 -1.09 -3.21 -7.32
N VAL A 154 -0.24 -2.23 -6.99
CA VAL A 154 0.85 -1.81 -7.87
C VAL A 154 1.82 -2.97 -8.12
N LEU A 155 2.22 -3.74 -7.12
CA LEU A 155 3.12 -4.88 -7.28
C LEU A 155 2.55 -5.99 -8.16
N VAL A 156 1.23 -6.21 -8.12
CA VAL A 156 0.57 -7.25 -8.93
C VAL A 156 0.39 -6.80 -10.38
N TYR A 157 -0.03 -5.56 -10.61
CA TYR A 157 -0.27 -5.06 -11.97
C TYR A 157 1.02 -4.68 -12.71
N THR A 158 2.07 -4.32 -11.97
CA THR A 158 3.36 -3.94 -12.56
C THR A 158 4.38 -5.08 -12.50
N ASN A 159 5.60 -4.79 -12.95
CA ASN A 159 6.76 -5.68 -12.80
C ASN A 159 7.79 -5.12 -11.83
N ILE A 160 7.37 -4.25 -10.90
CA ILE A 160 8.24 -3.75 -9.84
C ILE A 160 8.63 -4.95 -8.95
N PRO A 161 9.93 -5.25 -8.78
CA PRO A 161 10.36 -6.38 -7.97
C PRO A 161 10.05 -6.14 -6.49
N PHE A 162 9.65 -7.22 -5.81
CA PHE A 162 9.45 -7.20 -4.38
C PHE A 162 10.78 -7.42 -3.65
N ASP A 163 11.53 -6.33 -3.47
CA ASP A 163 12.83 -6.30 -2.81
C ASP A 163 12.87 -5.30 -1.63
N TRP A 164 14.01 -5.20 -0.96
CA TRP A 164 14.20 -4.27 0.18
C TRP A 164 14.03 -2.81 -0.21
N GLY A 165 14.35 -2.44 -1.45
CA GLY A 165 14.15 -1.08 -1.97
C GLY A 165 12.67 -0.75 -2.07
N THR A 166 11.87 -1.69 -2.58
CA THR A 166 10.41 -1.54 -2.68
C THR A 166 9.73 -1.53 -1.31
N LEU A 167 10.22 -2.34 -0.36
CA LEU A 167 9.74 -2.29 1.02
C LEU A 167 10.03 -0.93 1.67
N ALA A 168 11.26 -0.43 1.56
CA ALA A 168 11.63 0.88 2.08
C ALA A 168 10.82 2.01 1.41
N ALA A 169 10.58 1.93 0.11
CA ALA A 169 9.76 2.88 -0.63
C ALA A 169 8.29 2.85 -0.17
N SER A 170 7.76 1.68 0.15
CA SER A 170 6.39 1.52 0.67
C SER A 170 6.24 2.14 2.07
N VAL A 171 7.25 2.00 2.93
CA VAL A 171 7.31 2.68 4.23
C VAL A 171 7.44 4.19 4.06
N ALA A 172 8.25 4.65 3.11
CA ALA A 172 8.37 6.08 2.79
C ALA A 172 7.03 6.65 2.27
N LEU A 173 6.33 5.92 1.39
CA LEU A 173 5.00 6.29 0.91
C LEU A 173 3.99 6.41 2.05
N PHE A 174 3.98 5.45 2.97
CA PHE A 174 3.15 5.51 4.18
C PHE A 174 3.44 6.78 5.00
N ALA A 175 4.72 7.07 5.26
CA ALA A 175 5.13 8.24 6.03
C ALA A 175 4.73 9.56 5.35
N ILE A 176 4.91 9.66 4.03
CA ILE A 176 4.52 10.83 3.23
C ILE A 176 3.01 11.06 3.32
N LEU A 177 2.19 10.02 3.09
CA LEU A 177 0.73 10.13 3.17
C LEU A 177 0.28 10.50 4.59
N PHE A 178 0.87 9.90 5.62
CA PHE A 178 0.60 10.25 6.99
C PHE A 178 0.86 11.74 7.28
N VAL A 179 2.01 12.27 6.84
CA VAL A 179 2.34 13.69 6.98
C VAL A 179 1.35 14.58 6.22
N ILE A 180 1.01 14.23 4.96
CA ILE A 180 0.05 14.98 4.15
C ILE A 180 -1.30 15.08 4.85
N PHE A 181 -1.86 13.96 5.33
CA PHE A 181 -3.15 13.98 6.00
C PHE A 181 -3.11 14.72 7.33
N LYS A 182 -2.01 14.63 8.09
CA LYS A 182 -1.84 15.44 9.31
C LYS A 182 -1.81 16.94 9.01
N LEU A 183 -1.16 17.36 7.93
CA LEU A 183 -1.18 18.76 7.49
C LEU A 183 -2.59 19.18 7.04
N ILE A 184 -3.31 18.35 6.28
CA ILE A 184 -4.69 18.64 5.87
C ILE A 184 -5.60 18.78 7.10
N GLN A 185 -5.55 17.82 8.03
CA GLN A 185 -6.34 17.84 9.26
C GLN A 185 -6.03 19.03 10.18
N PHE A 186 -4.85 19.61 10.07
CA PHE A 186 -4.48 20.81 10.82
C PHE A 186 -5.28 22.04 10.36
N PHE A 187 -5.62 22.14 9.08
CA PHE A 187 -6.37 23.27 8.52
C PHE A 187 -7.90 23.10 8.57
N ILE A 188 -8.41 21.93 8.94
CA ILE A 188 -9.85 21.67 9.02
C ILE A 188 -10.41 22.26 10.32
N PRO A 189 -11.45 23.12 10.26
CA PRO A 189 -12.11 23.62 11.46
C PRO A 189 -12.80 22.48 12.21
N ILE A 190 -12.57 22.43 13.52
CA ILE A 190 -13.11 21.39 14.40
C ILE A 190 -14.60 21.66 14.62
N SER A 191 -15.46 20.66 14.42
CA SER A 191 -16.85 20.79 14.85
C SER A 191 -16.95 20.43 16.33
N ILE A 192 -17.30 21.41 17.16
CA ILE A 192 -17.63 21.18 18.57
C ILE A 192 -19.12 20.80 18.62
N ARG A 193 -19.44 19.65 19.21
CA ARG A 193 -20.84 19.28 19.45
C ARG A 193 -21.34 20.06 20.66
N GLU A 194 -22.23 21.03 20.44
CA GLU A 194 -22.98 21.64 21.54
C GLU A 194 -23.82 20.52 22.19
N ARG A 195 -23.52 20.22 23.45
CA ARG A 195 -24.21 19.20 24.26
C ARG A 195 -25.47 19.78 24.89
#